data_AF-A0A4R0NHI9-F1
#
_entry.id   AF-A0A4R0NHI9-F1
#
_cell.length_a   1.000
_cell.length_b   1.000
_cell.length_c   1.000
_cell.angle_alpha   90.00
_cell.angle_beta   90.00
_cell.angle_gamma   90.00
#
_symmetry.space_group_name_H-M   'P 1'
#
loop_
_entity.id
_entity.type
_entity.pdbx_description
1 polymer ?
#
loop_
_entity_poly.entity_id
_entity_poly.type
_entity_poly.pdbx_seq_one_letter_code
_entity_poly.pdbx_strand_id
1 'polypeptide(L)' 'MATRKKNKPHKFRPDQVCILRFTGQKVLILGTVYHAMRNKWAYAVMYRDQLGQFHQAEIPEAQLSYPEK' A
#
# COMPACT_ATOMS: atom_id res chain seq x y z
N MET A 1 -1.00 23.21 -26.68
CA MET A 1 -1.11 21.74 -26.63
C MET A 1 -0.87 21.27 -25.20
N ALA A 2 -1.91 20.93 -24.44
CA ALA A 2 -1.75 20.40 -23.08
C ALA A 2 -1.43 18.89 -23.17
N THR A 3 -0.21 18.50 -22.81
CA THR A 3 0.14 17.08 -22.69
C THR A 3 -0.69 16.46 -21.57
N ARG A 4 -1.72 15.71 -21.95
CA ARG A 4 -2.59 14.94 -21.07
C ARG A 4 -1.71 13.96 -20.28
N LYS A 5 -1.27 14.34 -19.07
CA LYS A 5 -0.60 13.43 -18.13
C LYS A 5 -1.57 12.27 -17.91
N LYS A 6 -1.30 11.13 -18.54
CA LYS A 6 -2.05 9.90 -18.29
C LYS A 6 -1.93 9.63 -16.79
N ASN A 7 -3.01 9.87 -16.04
CA ASN A 7 -3.11 9.39 -14.67
C ASN A 7 -2.87 7.89 -14.72
N LYS A 8 -1.69 7.42 -14.28
CA LYS A 8 -1.48 5.99 -14.16
C LYS A 8 -2.52 5.47 -13.16
N PRO A 9 -3.28 4.42 -13.50
CA PRO A 9 -4.19 3.82 -12.54
C PRO A 9 -3.39 3.32 -11.34
N HIS A 10 -3.96 3.43 -10.15
CA HIS A 10 -3.41 2.81 -8.95
C HIS A 10 -3.20 1.32 -9.19
N LYS A 11 -2.03 0.83 -8.80
CA LYS A 11 -1.58 -0.55 -8.98
C LYS A 11 -2.35 -1.55 -8.09
N PHE A 12 -2.74 -1.13 -6.89
CA PHE A 12 -3.47 -1.96 -5.94
C PHE A 12 -4.95 -1.56 -5.84
N ARG A 13 -5.82 -2.55 -5.71
CA ARG A 13 -7.27 -2.34 -5.49
C ARG A 13 -7.59 -2.27 -3.99
N PRO A 14 -8.70 -1.63 -3.60
CA PRO A 14 -9.30 -1.84 -2.28
C PRO A 14 -9.56 -3.33 -2.04
N ASP A 15 -9.49 -3.73 -0.78
CA ASP A 15 -9.60 -5.10 -0.26
C ASP A 15 -8.51 -6.07 -0.76
N GLN A 16 -7.50 -5.55 -1.45
CA GLN A 16 -6.39 -6.36 -1.91
C GLN A 16 -5.35 -6.54 -0.81
N VAL A 17 -4.95 -7.79 -0.59
CA VAL A 17 -3.82 -8.13 0.28
C VAL A 17 -2.51 -7.68 -0.36
N CYS A 18 -1.65 -7.08 0.44
CA CYS A 18 -0.36 -6.52 0.07
C CYS A 18 0.69 -6.86 1.13
N ILE A 19 1.96 -6.85 0.74
CA ILE A 19 3.09 -6.93 1.65
C ILE A 19 3.64 -5.53 1.84
N LEU A 20 3.73 -5.12 3.11
CA LEU A 20 4.32 -3.88 3.59
C LEU A 20 5.79 -4.07 3.86
N ARG A 21 6.62 -3.20 3.24
CA ARG A 21 8.06 -3.14 3.49
C ARG A 21 8.42 -1.80 4.13
N PHE A 22 8.70 -1.84 5.43
CA PHE A 22 9.16 -0.65 6.16
C PHE A 22 10.66 -0.43 5.95
N THR A 23 11.05 0.80 5.61
CA THR A 23 12.45 1.18 5.43
C THR A 23 13.22 0.99 6.73
N GLY A 24 14.36 0.30 6.67
CA GLY A 24 15.19 0.02 7.84
C GLY A 24 14.79 -1.22 8.64
N GLN A 25 13.66 -1.85 8.32
CA GLN A 25 13.25 -3.11 8.94
C GLN A 25 13.33 -4.26 7.93
N LYS A 26 13.88 -5.40 8.35
CA LYS A 26 13.88 -6.65 7.55
C LYS A 26 12.54 -7.41 7.65
N VAL A 27 11.57 -6.83 8.34
CA VAL A 27 10.25 -7.44 8.56
C VAL A 27 9.33 -7.07 7.42
N LEU A 28 8.69 -8.09 6.84
CA LEU A 28 7.61 -7.94 5.88
C LEU A 28 6.29 -8.16 6.62
N ILE A 29 5.38 -7.20 6.53
CA ILE A 29 4.09 -7.28 7.22
C ILE A 29 2.98 -7.46 6.19
N LEU A 30 2.08 -8.41 6.43
CA LEU A 30 0.90 -8.59 5.59
C LEU A 30 -0.16 -7.54 5.97
N GLY A 31 -0.68 -6.83 4.98
CA GLY A 31 -1.76 -5.87 5.17
C GLY A 31 -2.78 -5.91 4.05
N THR A 32 -3.93 -5.29 4.27
CA THR A 32 -5.01 -5.16 3.29
C THR A 32 -5.21 -3.69 2.96
N VAL A 33 -5.17 -3.37 1.67
CA VAL A 33 -5.44 -2.01 1.18
C VAL A 33 -6.92 -1.70 1.37
N TYR A 34 -7.26 -0.64 2.09
CA TYR A 34 -8.66 -0.21 2.23
C TYR A 34 -8.98 0.99 1.34
N HIS A 35 -8.00 1.85 1.03
CA HIS A 35 -8.23 3.04 0.22
C HIS A 35 -6.98 3.49 -0.54
N ALA A 36 -7.14 3.87 -1.81
CA ALA A 36 -6.06 4.43 -2.62
C ALA A 36 -6.11 5.97 -2.59
N MET A 37 -5.06 6.61 -2.05
CA MET A 37 -4.97 8.07 -1.96
C MET A 37 -4.37 8.66 -3.24
N ARG A 38 -5.27 9.07 -4.16
CA ARG A 38 -4.93 9.63 -5.48
C ARG A 38 -4.04 10.88 -5.44
N ASN A 39 -4.12 11.69 -4.39
CA ASN A 39 -3.36 12.94 -4.31
C ASN A 39 -1.88 12.71 -3.96
N LYS A 40 -1.57 11.63 -3.25
CA LYS A 40 -0.22 11.38 -2.70
C LYS A 40 0.48 10.15 -3.29
N TRP A 41 -0.14 9.43 -4.24
CA TRP A 41 0.37 8.13 -4.73
C TRP A 41 0.68 7.15 -3.58
N ALA A 42 -0.20 7.17 -2.58
CA ALA A 42 -0.11 6.33 -1.39
C ALA A 42 -1.37 5.49 -1.24
N TYR A 43 -1.27 4.43 -0.45
CA TYR A 43 -2.39 3.58 -0.10
C TYR A 43 -2.53 3.53 1.39
N ALA A 44 -3.76 3.46 1.80
CA ALA A 44 -4.10 3.32 3.18
C ALA A 44 -4.31 1.83 3.43
N VAL A 45 -3.48 1.27 4.30
CA VAL A 45 -3.38 -0.17 4.53
C VAL A 45 -3.64 -0.46 6.00
N MET A 46 -4.46 -1.48 6.23
CA MET A 46 -4.69 -2.04 7.54
C MET A 46 -3.87 -3.32 7.69
N TYR A 47 -3.05 -3.42 8.72
CA TYR A 47 -2.20 -4.58 8.96
C TYR A 47 -2.25 -5.02 10.42
N ARG A 48 -1.86 -6.26 10.67
CA ARG A 48 -1.76 -6.82 12.02
C ARG A 48 -0.31 -6.84 12.44
N ASP A 49 -0.01 -6.30 13.61
CA ASP A 49 1.34 -6.41 14.18
C ASP A 49 1.59 -7.81 14.77
N GLN A 50 2.81 -8.04 15.25
CA GLN A 50 3.20 -9.32 15.87
C GLN A 50 2.48 -9.58 17.21
N LEU A 51 1.93 -8.53 17.84
CA LEU A 51 1.15 -8.62 19.08
C LEU A 51 -0.34 -8.89 18.81
N GLY A 52 -0.73 -8.95 17.54
CA GLY A 52 -2.09 -9.20 17.11
C GLY A 52 -2.99 -7.97 17.09
N GLN A 53 -2.45 -6.76 17.25
CA GLN A 53 -3.19 -5.49 17.19
C GLN A 53 -3.34 -5.01 15.75
N PHE A 54 -4.47 -4.34 15.46
CA PHE A 54 -4.73 -3.75 14.16
C PHE A 54 -4.16 -2.33 14.10
N HIS A 55 -3.35 -2.08 13.08
CA HIS A 55 -2.76 -0.78 12.80
C HIS A 55 -3.16 -0.33 11.40
N GLN A 56 -3.32 0.98 11.25
CA GLN A 56 -3.66 1.63 10.00
C GLN A 56 -2.55 2.60 9.65
N ALA A 57 -1.99 2.48 8.45
CA ALA A 57 -0.92 3.35 7.99
C ALA A 57 -1.14 3.82 6.54
N GLU A 58 -0.68 5.05 6.28
CA GLU A 58 -0.48 5.56 4.93
C GLU A 58 0.87 5.05 4.41
N ILE A 59 0.81 4.18 3.41
CA ILE A 59 1.99 3.50 2.86
C ILE A 59 2.16 3.95 1.40
N PRO A 60 3.30 4.56 1.03
CA PRO A 60 3.60 4.92 -0.34
C PRO A 60 3.65 3.68 -1.23
N GLU A 61 3.26 3.81 -2.51
CA GLU A 61 3.26 2.70 -3.46
C GLU A 61 4.60 1.93 -3.53
N ALA A 62 5.72 2.64 -3.37
CA ALA A 62 7.06 2.07 -3.38
C ALA A 62 7.33 1.06 -2.25
N GLN A 63 6.56 1.10 -1.17
CA GLN A 63 6.68 0.20 -0.02
C GLN A 63 5.67 -0.97 -0.08
N LEU A 64 4.84 -1.04 -1.13
CA LEU A 64 3.85 -2.08 -1.33
C LEU A 64 4.30 -3.09 -2.37
N SER A 65 4.23 -4.36 -2.00
CA SER A 65 4.47 -5.48 -2.91
C SER A 65 3.24 -6.39 -2.97
N TYR A 66 3.10 -7.13 -4.07
CA TYR A 66 2.08 -8.18 -4.12
C TYR A 66 2.53 -9.31 -3.20
N PRO A 67 1.61 -9.92 -2.44
CA PRO A 67 1.83 -11.28 -1.97
C PRO A 67 1.92 -12.13 -3.23
N GLU A 68 3.07 -12.76 -3.46
CA GLU A 68 3.27 -13.61 -4.64
C GLU A 68 2.15 -14.66 -4.71
N LYS A 69 1.73 -15.00 -5.93
CA LYS A 69 0.69 -16.00 -6.20
C LYS A 69 1.14 -17.40 -5.83
#